data_AF-A0A379SBS7-F1
#
_entry.id   AF-A0A379SBS7-F1
#
_cell.length_a   1.000
_cell.length_b   1.000
_cell.length_c   1.000
_cell.angle_alpha   90.00
_cell.angle_beta   90.00
_cell.angle_gamma   90.00
#
_symmetry.space_group_name_H-M   'P 1'
#
loop_
_entity.id
_entity.type
_entity.pdbx_description
1 polymer ?
#
loop_
_entity_poly.entity_id
_entity_poly.type
_entity_poly.pdbx_seq_one_letter_code
_entity_poly.pdbx_strand_id
1 'polypeptide(L)'
;MDANGERIIVNYPSPDLLPDADWLNDIDFSQWDVVLADVRWHDGAKQAFTLARQAGVMTVLDGDITPQDISELVALSDHAAFSEPGLARLTGMSETLDALKKNTNAHKWTCLRHARQRRLQLVGKSGGTPPTGFYR
;
A
#
# COMPACT_ATOMS: atom_id res chain seq x y z
N MET A 1 -8.96 22.27 -11.68
CA MET A 1 -9.60 22.35 -10.35
C MET A 1 -10.92 23.06 -10.57
N ASP A 2 -12.04 22.47 -10.17
CA ASP A 2 -13.33 23.15 -10.25
C ASP A 2 -13.55 24.09 -9.05
N ALA A 3 -14.67 24.82 -9.03
CA ALA A 3 -15.02 25.76 -7.97
C ALA A 3 -15.34 25.08 -6.62
N ASN A 4 -15.59 23.78 -6.61
CA ASN A 4 -15.84 22.98 -5.41
C ASN A 4 -14.55 22.35 -4.85
N GLY A 5 -13.41 22.57 -5.49
CA GLY A 5 -12.11 22.00 -5.10
C GLY A 5 -11.87 20.60 -5.67
N GLU A 6 -12.70 20.13 -6.61
CA GLU A 6 -12.48 18.89 -7.35
C GLU A 6 -11.25 19.04 -8.24
N ARG A 7 -10.36 18.05 -8.16
CA ARG A 7 -9.12 18.02 -8.91
C ARG A 7 -9.31 17.12 -10.12
N ILE A 8 -9.14 17.67 -11.32
CA ILE A 8 -9.00 16.86 -12.53
C ILE A 8 -7.53 16.54 -12.68
N ILE A 9 -7.20 15.25 -12.63
CA ILE A 9 -5.88 14.72 -12.95
C ILE A 9 -6.03 13.99 -14.27
N VAL A 10 -5.37 14.49 -15.32
CA VAL A 10 -5.23 13.76 -16.57
C VAL A 10 -3.89 13.04 -16.50
N ASN A 11 -3.92 11.74 -16.24
CA ASN A 11 -2.72 10.92 -16.30
C ASN A 11 -2.51 10.48 -17.76
N TYR A 12 -1.40 10.87 -18.36
CA TYR A 12 -0.92 10.31 -19.62
C TYR A 12 0.23 9.37 -19.29
N PRO A 13 -0.03 8.07 -19.02
CA PRO A 13 1.06 7.11 -18.86
C PRO A 13 1.79 7.03 -20.20
N SER A 14 3.08 7.39 -20.20
CA SER A 14 3.88 7.28 -21.43
C SER A 14 3.85 5.82 -21.89
N PRO A 15 3.65 5.54 -23.19
CA PRO A 15 3.84 4.19 -23.73
C PRO A 15 5.30 3.70 -23.57
N ASP A 16 6.24 4.62 -23.31
CA ASP A 16 7.65 4.34 -23.04
C ASP A 16 7.94 4.05 -21.56
N LEU A 17 6.91 4.01 -20.70
CA LEU A 17 7.09 3.50 -19.34
C LEU A 17 7.35 2.00 -19.46
N LEU A 18 8.62 1.62 -19.52
CA LEU A 18 9.00 0.22 -19.64
C LEU A 18 8.42 -0.54 -18.45
N PRO A 19 7.63 -1.60 -18.69
CA PRO A 19 7.15 -2.45 -17.60
C PRO A 19 8.31 -3.19 -16.92
N ASP A 20 9.44 -3.28 -17.62
CA ASP A 20 10.64 -3.99 -17.22
C ASP A 20 11.23 -3.44 -15.92
N ALA A 21 11.33 -4.33 -14.95
CA ALA A 21 11.85 -4.09 -13.62
C ALA A 21 13.29 -4.60 -13.44
N ASP A 22 13.90 -5.18 -14.48
CA ASP A 22 15.19 -5.87 -14.39
C ASP A 22 16.32 -4.94 -13.95
N TRP A 23 16.25 -3.65 -14.30
CA TRP A 23 17.22 -2.65 -13.87
C TRP A 23 17.27 -2.44 -12.35
N LEU A 24 16.23 -2.87 -11.61
CA LEU A 24 16.23 -2.83 -10.15
C LEU A 24 17.25 -3.81 -9.55
N ASN A 25 17.66 -4.86 -10.29
CA ASN A 25 18.67 -5.81 -9.82
C ASN A 25 20.04 -5.16 -9.59
N ASP A 26 20.31 -4.03 -10.27
CA ASP A 26 21.57 -3.29 -10.13
C ASP A 26 21.55 -2.30 -8.95
N ILE A 27 20.42 -2.17 -8.26
CA ILE A 27 20.28 -1.30 -7.09
C ILE A 27 20.65 -2.05 -5.83
N ASP A 28 21.57 -1.48 -5.07
CA ASP A 28 21.84 -1.91 -3.71
C ASP A 28 20.79 -1.33 -2.73
N PHE A 29 19.79 -2.15 -2.42
CA PHE A 29 18.72 -1.78 -1.51
C PHE A 29 19.17 -1.60 -0.06
N SER A 30 20.30 -2.17 0.36
CA SER A 30 20.78 -2.10 1.75
C SER A 30 21.13 -0.68 2.21
N GLN A 31 21.24 0.26 1.26
CA GLN A 31 21.50 1.67 1.52
C GLN A 31 20.29 2.44 2.07
N TRP A 32 19.11 1.81 2.07
CA TRP A 32 17.85 2.44 2.45
C TRP A 32 17.26 1.78 3.69
N ASP A 33 16.59 2.58 4.52
CA ASP A 33 15.85 2.05 5.69
C ASP A 33 14.48 1.49 5.30
N VAL A 34 13.86 2.04 4.25
CA VAL A 34 12.49 1.74 3.83
C VAL A 34 12.33 1.84 2.31
N VAL A 35 11.56 0.92 1.73
CA VAL A 35 11.11 0.97 0.33
C VAL A 35 9.59 1.14 0.29
N LEU A 36 9.13 2.20 -0.36
CA LEU A 36 7.71 2.46 -0.64
C LEU A 36 7.42 2.19 -2.12
N ALA A 37 6.42 1.37 -2.42
CA ALA A 37 5.99 1.11 -3.80
C ALA A 37 4.47 1.23 -3.95
N ASP A 38 4.05 1.61 -5.16
CA ASP A 38 2.66 1.78 -5.56
C ASP A 38 2.19 0.64 -6.47
N VAL A 39 0.93 0.27 -6.36
CA VAL A 39 0.31 -0.86 -7.08
C VAL A 39 0.21 -0.71 -8.60
N ARG A 40 0.42 0.50 -9.16
CA ARG A 40 0.29 0.78 -10.60
C ARG A 40 1.40 0.15 -11.43
N TRP A 41 2.61 0.04 -10.86
CA TRP A 41 3.72 -0.68 -11.49
C TRP A 41 3.96 -1.99 -10.76
N HIS A 42 3.09 -2.96 -11.05
CA HIS A 42 3.03 -4.21 -10.30
C HIS A 42 4.36 -4.98 -10.31
N ASP A 43 4.96 -5.17 -11.49
CA ASP A 43 6.23 -5.89 -11.63
C ASP A 43 7.39 -5.16 -10.93
N GLY A 44 7.45 -3.82 -11.06
CA GLY A 44 8.43 -3.00 -10.34
C GLY A 44 8.28 -3.08 -8.83
N ALA A 45 7.05 -3.00 -8.32
CA ALA A 45 6.77 -3.11 -6.89
C ALA A 45 7.15 -4.50 -6.34
N LYS A 46 6.81 -5.56 -7.08
CA LYS A 46 7.15 -6.94 -6.74
C LYS A 46 8.66 -7.14 -6.68
N GLN A 47 9.38 -6.68 -7.70
CA GLN A 47 10.84 -6.81 -7.77
C GLN A 47 11.51 -6.00 -6.66
N ALA A 48 11.12 -4.74 -6.48
CA ALA A 48 11.67 -3.87 -5.44
C ALA A 48 11.46 -4.45 -4.03
N PHE A 49 10.26 -4.93 -3.72
CA PHE A 49 10.01 -5.56 -2.41
C PHE A 49 10.78 -6.86 -2.24
N THR A 50 10.93 -7.67 -3.29
CA THR A 50 11.70 -8.91 -3.22
C THR A 50 13.16 -8.61 -2.86
N LEU A 51 13.78 -7.65 -3.55
CA LEU A 51 15.16 -7.24 -3.32
C LEU A 51 15.34 -6.55 -1.94
N ALA A 52 14.42 -5.66 -1.57
CA ALA A 52 14.43 -5.00 -0.27
C ALA A 52 14.37 -6.02 0.89
N ARG A 53 13.49 -7.01 0.80
CA ARG A 53 13.38 -8.08 1.81
C ARG A 53 14.63 -8.93 1.89
N GLN A 54 15.25 -9.26 0.76
CA GLN A 54 16.53 -9.97 0.73
C GLN A 54 17.64 -9.17 1.43
N ALA A 55 17.61 -7.85 1.32
CA ALA A 55 18.51 -6.93 2.02
C ALA A 55 18.11 -6.65 3.49
N GLY A 56 17.00 -7.20 3.99
CA GLY A 56 16.50 -6.93 5.34
C GLY A 56 15.86 -5.55 5.52
N VAL A 57 15.49 -4.89 4.43
CA VAL A 57 14.91 -3.54 4.39
C VAL A 57 13.39 -3.61 4.48
N MET A 58 12.81 -2.69 5.26
CA MET A 58 11.38 -2.62 5.49
C MET A 58 10.63 -2.19 4.23
N THR A 59 9.49 -2.81 3.97
CA THR A 59 8.67 -2.57 2.77
C THR A 59 7.31 -1.97 3.13
N VAL A 60 6.91 -0.93 2.40
CA VAL A 60 5.63 -0.23 2.58
C VAL A 60 4.89 -0.21 1.24
N LEU A 61 3.67 -0.71 1.22
CA LEU A 61 2.79 -0.66 0.06
C LEU A 61 1.84 0.54 0.13
N ASP A 62 1.81 1.34 -0.93
CA ASP A 62 0.71 2.26 -1.22
C ASP A 62 -0.37 1.51 -2.01
N GLY A 63 -1.35 1.00 -1.29
CA GLY A 63 -2.45 0.17 -1.78
C GLY A 63 -3.63 1.02 -2.28
N ASP A 64 -3.43 1.74 -3.38
CA ASP A 64 -4.52 2.48 -4.03
C ASP A 64 -5.36 1.58 -4.97
N ILE A 65 -6.36 2.16 -5.62
CA ILE A 65 -7.27 1.43 -6.52
C ILE A 65 -6.52 1.02 -7.80
N THR A 66 -6.45 -0.29 -8.05
CA THR A 66 -5.99 -0.85 -9.33
C THR A 66 -6.91 -1.97 -9.79
N PRO A 67 -7.06 -2.21 -11.12
CA PRO A 67 -7.76 -3.38 -11.61
C PRO A 67 -7.04 -4.71 -11.36
N GLN A 68 -5.74 -4.66 -11.09
CA GLN A 68 -4.86 -5.81 -10.92
C GLN A 68 -5.03 -6.45 -9.53
N ASP A 69 -4.74 -7.74 -9.40
CA ASP A 69 -4.64 -8.38 -8.09
C ASP A 69 -3.35 -7.94 -7.40
N ILE A 70 -3.45 -7.46 -6.16
CA ILE A 70 -2.31 -6.96 -5.37
C ILE A 70 -1.97 -7.86 -4.19
N SER A 71 -2.59 -9.03 -4.08
CA SER A 71 -2.42 -9.95 -2.95
C SER A 71 -0.96 -10.33 -2.72
N GLU A 72 -0.18 -10.51 -3.79
CA GLU A 72 1.25 -10.78 -3.71
C GLU A 72 2.05 -9.59 -3.16
N LEU A 73 1.76 -8.37 -3.61
CA LEU A 73 2.40 -7.15 -3.11
C LEU A 73 2.09 -6.93 -1.61
N VAL A 74 0.85 -7.20 -1.21
CA VAL A 74 0.44 -7.14 0.20
C VAL A 74 1.19 -8.19 1.02
N ALA A 75 1.38 -9.40 0.50
CA ALA A 75 2.15 -10.44 1.18
C ALA A 75 3.61 -10.03 1.38
N LEU A 76 4.24 -9.43 0.36
CA LEU A 76 5.62 -8.94 0.39
C LEU A 76 5.80 -7.71 1.30
N SER A 77 4.79 -6.87 1.45
CA SER A 77 4.86 -5.66 2.27
C SER A 77 4.88 -5.95 3.78
N ASP A 78 5.70 -5.20 4.53
CA ASP A 78 5.66 -5.17 6.00
C ASP A 78 4.57 -4.22 6.48
N HIS A 79 4.33 -3.11 5.79
CA HIS A 79 3.22 -2.20 6.05
C HIS A 79 2.43 -1.93 4.77
N ALA A 80 1.12 -1.69 4.91
CA ALA A 80 0.29 -1.29 3.78
C ALA A 80 -0.66 -0.15 4.17
N ALA A 81 -0.65 0.91 3.37
CA ALA A 81 -1.60 1.99 3.46
C ALA A 81 -2.64 1.83 2.35
N PHE A 82 -3.91 1.68 2.70
CA PHE A 82 -4.99 1.55 1.73
C PHE A 82 -5.88 2.79 1.71
N SER A 83 -6.38 3.13 0.53
CA SER A 83 -7.59 3.93 0.41
C SER A 83 -8.81 3.07 0.77
N GLU A 84 -9.90 3.69 1.25
CA GLU A 84 -11.19 3.02 1.49
C GLU A 84 -11.65 2.13 0.31
N PRO A 85 -11.70 2.64 -0.94
CA PRO A 85 -12.03 1.81 -2.10
C PRO A 85 -10.96 0.76 -2.43
N GLY A 86 -9.67 1.02 -2.19
CA GLY A 86 -8.60 0.05 -2.38
C GLY A 86 -8.74 -1.17 -1.46
N LEU A 87 -9.01 -0.93 -0.17
CA LEU A 87 -9.22 -2.00 0.81
C LEU A 87 -10.49 -2.82 0.53
N ALA A 88 -11.58 -2.14 0.17
CA ALA A 88 -12.84 -2.81 -0.17
C ALA A 88 -12.67 -3.75 -1.37
N ARG A 89 -11.90 -3.30 -2.39
CA ARG A 89 -11.59 -4.10 -3.57
C ARG A 89 -10.74 -5.33 -3.25
N LEU A 90 -9.71 -5.17 -2.43
CA LEU A 90 -8.82 -6.28 -2.04
C LEU A 90 -9.58 -7.37 -1.27
N THR A 91 -10.48 -6.98 -0.37
CA THR A 91 -11.11 -7.92 0.56
C THR A 91 -12.48 -8.43 0.10
N GLY A 92 -13.09 -7.76 -0.87
CA GLY A 92 -14.48 -8.01 -1.27
C GLY A 92 -15.51 -7.69 -0.17
N MET A 93 -15.10 -6.96 0.88
CA MET A 93 -15.91 -6.65 2.04
C MET A 93 -16.25 -5.17 2.08
N SER A 94 -17.51 -4.85 2.41
CA SER A 94 -17.95 -3.47 2.68
C SER A 94 -17.57 -3.00 4.09
N GLU A 95 -17.40 -3.94 5.03
CA GLU A 95 -17.04 -3.65 6.42
C GLU A 95 -15.52 -3.56 6.60
N THR A 96 -15.06 -2.31 6.58
CA THR A 96 -13.67 -1.87 6.62
C THR A 96 -12.84 -2.45 7.77
N LEU A 97 -13.41 -2.64 8.96
CA LEU A 97 -12.67 -3.08 10.14
C LEU A 97 -12.27 -4.56 10.09
N ASP A 98 -13.12 -5.41 9.51
CA ASP A 98 -12.82 -6.84 9.37
C ASP A 98 -11.86 -7.09 8.20
N ALA A 99 -11.95 -6.26 7.16
CA ALA A 99 -10.99 -6.21 6.06
C ALA A 99 -9.57 -5.85 6.52
N LEU A 100 -9.43 -4.88 7.43
CA LEU A 100 -8.14 -4.50 8.03
C LEU A 100 -7.56 -5.65 8.86
N LYS A 101 -8.36 -6.28 9.74
CA LYS A 101 -7.91 -7.37 10.61
C LYS A 101 -7.43 -8.61 9.85
N LYS A 102 -8.06 -8.91 8.70
CA LYS A 102 -7.65 -10.04 7.83
C LYS A 102 -6.27 -9.85 7.20
N ASN A 103 -5.85 -8.59 6.98
CA ASN A 103 -4.59 -8.26 6.32
C ASN A 103 -3.47 -7.83 7.29
N THR A 104 -3.74 -7.85 8.61
CA THR A 104 -2.73 -7.56 9.64
C THR A 104 -2.09 -8.83 10.21
N ASN A 105 -0.77 -8.96 10.03
CA ASN A 105 0.08 -9.90 10.78
C ASN A 105 0.92 -9.13 11.84
N ALA A 106 1.68 -9.84 12.70
CA ALA A 106 2.33 -9.27 13.89
C ALA A 106 3.24 -8.03 13.65
N HIS A 107 3.70 -7.80 12.42
CA HIS A 107 4.53 -6.65 12.02
C HIS A 107 3.82 -5.68 11.08
N LYS A 108 2.54 -5.92 10.75
CA LYS A 108 1.79 -5.13 9.76
C LYS A 108 0.87 -4.12 10.42
N TRP A 109 1.16 -2.84 10.21
CA TRP A 109 0.19 -1.77 10.40
C TRP A 109 -0.54 -1.56 9.10
N THR A 110 -1.87 -1.61 9.15
CA THR A 110 -2.71 -1.26 8.02
C THR A 110 -3.41 0.04 8.31
N CYS A 111 -3.28 0.98 7.38
CA CYS A 111 -3.84 2.31 7.50
C CYS A 111 -4.97 2.51 6.50
N LEU A 112 -6.12 3.02 6.96
CA LEU A 112 -7.21 3.44 6.08
C LEU A 112 -7.45 4.94 6.21
N ARG A 113 -7.49 5.62 5.07
CA ARG A 113 -8.01 6.99 4.98
C ARG A 113 -9.49 6.98 4.59
N HIS A 114 -10.34 7.49 5.48
CA HIS A 114 -11.74 7.77 5.16
C HIS A 114 -11.87 9.22 4.67
N ALA A 115 -11.86 9.41 3.34
CA ALA A 115 -11.73 10.73 2.72
C ALA A 115 -12.86 11.71 3.11
N ARG A 116 -14.09 11.22 3.30
CA ARG A 116 -15.23 12.03 3.76
C ARG A 116 -15.18 12.40 5.25
N GLN A 117 -14.57 11.55 6.07
CA GLN A 117 -14.54 11.75 7.53
C GLN A 117 -13.25 12.42 8.03
N ARG A 118 -12.28 12.70 7.14
CA ARG A 118 -10.93 13.19 7.49
C ARG A 118 -10.29 12.38 8.63
N ARG A 119 -10.47 11.06 8.57
CA ARG A 119 -10.10 10.16 9.66
C ARG A 119 -9.14 9.10 9.16
N LEU A 120 -8.10 8.87 9.95
CA LEU A 120 -7.15 7.79 9.77
C LEU A 120 -7.52 6.65 10.73
N GLN A 121 -7.64 5.43 10.22
CA GLN A 121 -7.73 4.23 11.05
C GLN A 121 -6.44 3.43 10.91
N LEU A 122 -5.83 3.09 12.04
CA LEU A 122 -4.63 2.26 12.11
C LEU A 122 -4.99 0.96 12.84
N VAL A 123 -4.69 -0.17 12.23
CA VAL A 123 -4.84 -1.49 12.85
C VAL A 123 -3.50 -2.20 12.82
N GLY A 124 -3.06 -2.69 13.98
CA GLY A 124 -1.88 -3.55 14.13
C GLY A 124 -2.10 -4.49 15.32
N LYS A 125 -1.45 -5.66 15.30
CA LYS A 125 -1.49 -6.59 16.43
C LYS A 125 -0.41 -6.20 17.45
N SER A 126 -0.75 -5.33 18.41
CA SER A 126 0.00 -5.26 19.65
C SER A 126 -0.27 -6.55 20.46
N GLY A 127 0.77 -7.14 21.06
CA GLY A 127 0.66 -8.28 21.99
C GLY A 127 -0.03 -7.91 23.31
N GLY A 128 -1.22 -7.31 23.22
CA GLY A 128 -1.96 -6.68 24.30
C GLY A 128 -2.83 -5.59 23.67
N THR A 129 -4.15 -5.78 23.80
CA THR A 129 -5.27 -4.88 23.44
C THR A 129 -5.04 -3.92 22.26
N PRO A 130 -5.76 -4.05 21.13
CA PRO A 130 -5.60 -3.12 20.01
C PRO A 130 -5.89 -1.69 20.51
N PRO A 131 -5.08 -0.68 20.15
CA PRO A 131 -5.50 0.69 20.36
C PRO A 131 -6.66 0.93 19.41
N THR A 132 -7.89 0.81 19.91
CA THR A 132 -9.06 1.47 19.31
C THR A 132 -8.91 2.98 19.53
N GLY A 133 -7.89 3.56 18.90
CA GLY A 133 -7.56 4.97 18.98
C GLY A 133 -7.89 5.63 17.65
N PHE A 134 -8.98 6.41 17.62
CA PHE A 134 -9.21 7.36 16.55
C PHE A 134 -8.24 8.53 16.73
N TYR A 135 -7.24 8.65 15.87
CA TYR A 135 -6.43 9.87 15.81
C TYR A 135 -7.16 10.88 14.90
N ARG A 136 -7.51 12.04 15.48
CA ARG A 136 -8.06 13.20 14.77
C ARG A 136 -6.95 14.05 14.20
#